data_AF-A0A2Z6MVD4-F1
#
_entry.id   AF-A0A2Z6MVD4-F1
#
_cell.length_a   1.000
_cell.length_b   1.000
_cell.length_c   1.000
_cell.angle_alpha   90.00
_cell.angle_beta   90.00
_cell.angle_gamma   90.00
#
_symmetry.space_group_name_H-M   'P 1'
#
loop_
_entity.id
_entity.type
_entity.pdbx_description
1 polymer ?
#
loop_
_entity_poly.entity_id
_entity_poly.type
_entity_poly.pdbx_seq_one_letter_code
_entity_poly.pdbx_strand_id
1 'polypeptide(L)'
;MSMELDTAKHGVVRPPPESYEEIGKRLKQEPESELNLGPEEEQKRPPPYDWEWKPAEDLKESDFSMFHDDPEPFMFQRDHFVYKNSAFIKEQQEIRVAMAEYRKLSRNLKRRLRLTPLCELALNKYNDEHEGSNFAFLNIVKTAWRPGGIYYITFQAREREDPSNSSVTIFQAHVHKTPGDGPQKVISCDIKA
;
A
#
# COMPACT_ATOMS: atom_id res chain seq x y z
N MET A 1 -13.91 -42.31 -45.13
CA MET A 1 -12.89 -42.20 -44.07
C MET A 1 -13.25 -40.97 -43.24
N SER A 2 -14.01 -41.16 -42.17
CA SER A 2 -14.46 -40.09 -41.29
C SER A 2 -13.52 -40.02 -40.09
N MET A 3 -12.95 -38.85 -39.82
CA MET A 3 -12.16 -38.59 -38.61
C MET A 3 -13.01 -37.75 -37.67
N GLU A 4 -13.43 -38.35 -36.57
CA GLU A 4 -14.06 -37.66 -35.44
C GLU A 4 -12.95 -37.09 -34.55
N LEU A 5 -12.97 -35.77 -34.33
CA LEU A 5 -12.06 -35.05 -33.44
C LEU A 5 -12.71 -34.90 -32.07
N ASP A 6 -12.28 -35.75 -31.13
CA ASP A 6 -12.71 -35.74 -29.74
C ASP A 6 -12.07 -34.56 -29.00
N THR A 7 -12.89 -33.58 -28.61
CA THR A 7 -12.42 -32.40 -27.85
C THR A 7 -12.62 -32.64 -26.36
N ALA A 8 -11.60 -33.22 -25.72
CA ALA A 8 -11.55 -33.42 -24.28
C ALA A 8 -11.41 -32.07 -23.54
N LYS A 9 -12.51 -31.60 -22.95
CA LYS A 9 -12.54 -30.46 -22.03
C LYS A 9 -11.73 -30.78 -20.78
N HIS A 10 -10.52 -30.23 -20.67
CA HIS A 10 -9.74 -30.28 -19.44
C HIS A 10 -10.36 -29.36 -18.39
N GLY A 11 -10.93 -29.97 -17.35
CA GLY A 11 -11.45 -29.27 -16.18
C GLY A 11 -10.33 -28.61 -15.39
N VAL A 12 -10.43 -27.30 -15.20
CA VAL A 12 -9.61 -26.56 -14.23
C VAL A 12 -10.14 -26.90 -12.84
N VAL A 13 -9.50 -27.86 -12.18
CA VAL A 13 -9.69 -28.14 -10.76
C VAL A 13 -9.05 -27.00 -9.98
N ARG A 14 -9.85 -26.17 -9.32
CA ARG A 14 -9.35 -25.25 -8.28
C ARG A 14 -8.86 -26.09 -7.10
N PRO A 15 -7.66 -25.84 -6.54
CA PRO A 15 -7.33 -26.39 -5.23
C PRO A 15 -8.26 -25.76 -4.17
N PRO A 16 -8.56 -26.49 -3.09
CA PRO A 16 -9.39 -25.97 -2.01
C PRO A 16 -8.66 -24.83 -1.28
N PRO A 17 -9.39 -23.86 -0.71
CA PRO A 17 -8.80 -22.86 0.16
C PRO A 17 -8.18 -23.55 1.39
N GLU A 18 -6.95 -23.17 1.70
CA GLU A 18 -6.25 -23.58 2.92
C GLU A 18 -7.09 -23.19 4.14
N SER A 19 -7.65 -24.22 4.77
CA SER A 19 -8.32 -24.17 6.05
C SER A 19 -7.26 -24.03 7.14
N TYR A 20 -7.11 -22.84 7.71
CA TYR A 20 -6.32 -22.62 8.93
C TYR A 20 -7.13 -23.04 10.14
N GLU A 21 -7.07 -24.32 10.48
CA GLU A 21 -7.33 -24.75 11.84
C GLU A 21 -6.09 -25.49 12.36
N GLU A 22 -5.88 -25.41 13.67
CA GLU A 22 -4.92 -26.16 14.46
C GLU A 22 -3.57 -25.48 14.82
N ILE A 23 -3.66 -24.44 15.65
CA ILE A 23 -2.79 -24.36 16.83
C ILE A 23 -3.67 -24.31 18.07
N GLY A 24 -4.15 -25.48 18.46
CA GLY A 24 -4.64 -25.73 19.81
C GLY A 24 -3.46 -25.94 20.75
N LYS A 25 -3.25 -24.99 21.68
CA LYS A 25 -2.70 -25.32 23.00
C LYS A 25 -3.54 -24.64 24.07
N ARG A 26 -4.39 -25.47 24.68
CA ARG A 26 -5.04 -25.31 26.00
C ARG A 26 -4.19 -24.43 26.94
N LEU A 27 -4.66 -23.23 27.23
CA LEU A 27 -4.56 -22.69 28.58
C LEU A 27 -5.83 -23.08 29.33
N LYS A 28 -5.64 -23.62 30.52
CA LYS A 28 -6.68 -24.05 31.45
C LYS A 28 -7.69 -22.93 31.66
N GLN A 29 -8.97 -23.28 31.60
CA GLN A 29 -10.08 -22.48 32.12
C GLN A 29 -9.73 -22.00 33.54
N GLU A 30 -9.62 -20.68 33.69
CA GLU A 30 -9.92 -20.03 34.97
C GLU A 30 -11.44 -19.93 35.12
N PRO A 31 -11.94 -20.01 36.36
CA PRO A 31 -13.36 -20.19 36.65
C PRO A 31 -14.18 -19.01 36.12
N GLU A 32 -15.36 -19.35 35.63
CA GLU A 32 -16.41 -18.42 35.24
C GLU A 32 -16.51 -17.33 36.31
N SER A 33 -16.08 -16.13 35.93
CA SER A 33 -16.42 -14.94 36.70
C SER A 33 -17.93 -14.88 36.63
N GLU A 34 -18.61 -15.18 37.74
CA GLU A 34 -19.99 -14.80 37.95
C GLU A 34 -20.05 -13.29 37.71
N LEU A 35 -20.34 -12.92 36.46
CA LEU A 35 -20.81 -11.60 36.11
C LEU A 35 -22.07 -11.46 36.94
N ASN A 36 -21.91 -10.78 38.07
CA ASN A 36 -22.99 -10.19 38.81
C ASN A 36 -23.71 -9.28 37.81
N LEU A 37 -24.69 -9.85 37.11
CA LEU A 37 -25.82 -9.15 36.53
C LEU A 37 -26.51 -8.49 37.71
N GLY A 38 -25.95 -7.35 38.15
CA GLY A 38 -26.72 -6.37 38.87
C GLY A 38 -28.01 -6.09 38.08
N PRO A 39 -29.09 -5.69 38.76
CA PRO A 39 -30.39 -5.51 38.12
C PRO A 39 -30.20 -4.78 36.80
N GLU A 40 -30.68 -5.42 35.73
CA GLU A 40 -30.69 -4.91 34.36
C GLU A 40 -31.32 -3.51 34.43
N GLU A 41 -30.47 -2.49 34.56
CA GLU A 41 -30.89 -1.11 34.58
C GLU A 41 -31.49 -0.92 33.18
N GLU A 42 -32.82 -0.92 33.09
CA GLU A 42 -33.55 -0.61 31.87
C GLU A 42 -32.97 0.71 31.35
N GLN A 43 -32.03 0.61 30.40
CA GLN A 43 -31.52 1.76 29.68
C GLN A 43 -32.71 2.31 28.92
N LYS A 44 -33.39 3.27 29.54
CA LYS A 44 -34.48 4.02 28.92
C LYS A 44 -33.91 4.60 27.65
N ARG A 45 -34.38 4.09 26.50
CA ARG A 45 -34.00 4.66 25.21
C ARG A 45 -34.24 6.16 25.27
N PRO A 46 -33.30 6.97 24.75
CA PRO A 46 -33.56 8.39 24.56
C PRO A 46 -34.91 8.58 23.86
N PRO A 47 -35.67 9.62 24.21
CA PRO A 47 -36.89 9.93 23.47
C PRO A 47 -36.55 10.06 21.97
N PRO A 48 -37.41 9.51 21.08
CA PRO A 48 -37.18 9.58 19.65
C PRO A 48 -37.09 11.04 19.20
N TYR A 49 -36.16 11.32 18.30
CA TYR A 49 -35.98 12.68 17.79
C TYR A 49 -37.10 13.03 16.80
N ASP A 50 -37.48 14.32 16.73
CA ASP A 50 -38.56 14.80 15.85
C ASP A 50 -38.35 14.44 14.37
N TRP A 51 -37.09 14.34 13.93
CA TRP A 51 -36.74 14.00 12.56
C TRP A 51 -36.99 12.53 12.22
N GLU A 52 -37.05 11.62 13.20
CA GLU A 52 -37.28 10.18 12.95
C GLU A 52 -38.65 9.91 12.33
N TRP A 53 -39.63 10.76 12.66
CA TRP A 53 -41.00 10.68 12.17
C TRP A 53 -41.23 11.41 10.85
N LYS A 54 -40.24 12.16 10.36
CA LYS A 54 -40.36 12.87 9.08
C LYS A 54 -40.23 11.89 7.90
N PRO A 55 -41.03 12.09 6.83
CA PRO A 55 -40.78 11.43 5.55
C PRO A 55 -39.36 11.74 5.08
N ALA A 56 -38.74 10.82 4.34
CA ALA A 56 -37.37 11.00 3.86
C ALA A 56 -37.23 12.24 2.96
N GLU A 57 -38.29 12.57 2.23
CA GLU A 57 -38.41 13.70 1.31
C GLU A 57 -38.42 15.06 2.03
N ASP A 58 -38.87 15.08 3.29
CA ASP A 58 -39.01 16.28 4.11
C ASP A 58 -37.80 16.53 5.03
N LEU A 59 -36.83 15.60 5.05
CA LEU A 59 -35.61 15.74 5.83
C LEU A 59 -34.73 16.87 5.28
N LYS A 60 -34.23 17.71 6.19
CA LYS A 60 -33.30 18.80 5.89
C LYS A 60 -32.05 18.67 6.76
N GLU A 61 -30.93 19.22 6.30
CA GLU A 61 -29.69 19.23 7.09
C GLU A 61 -29.87 19.89 8.47
N SER A 62 -30.75 20.89 8.58
CA SER A 62 -31.08 21.56 9.84
C SER A 62 -31.67 20.61 10.89
N ASP A 63 -32.34 19.54 10.46
CA ASP A 63 -32.94 18.53 11.35
C ASP A 63 -31.86 17.72 12.11
N PHE A 64 -30.62 17.74 11.62
CA PHE A 64 -29.48 17.04 12.19
C PHE A 64 -28.43 18.00 12.78
N SER A 65 -28.75 19.29 12.92
CA SER A 65 -27.83 20.33 13.42
C SER A 65 -27.25 20.02 14.81
N MET A 66 -28.00 19.31 15.66
CA MET A 66 -27.51 18.86 16.98
C MET A 66 -26.30 17.93 16.91
N PHE A 67 -26.08 17.26 15.77
CA PHE A 67 -24.93 16.38 15.54
C PHE A 67 -23.79 17.08 14.79
N HIS A 68 -23.97 18.34 14.36
CA HIS A 68 -23.03 19.00 13.45
C HIS A 68 -21.62 19.12 14.04
N ASP A 69 -21.56 19.55 15.31
CA ASP A 69 -20.32 19.76 16.07
C ASP A 69 -19.96 18.58 16.97
N ASP A 70 -20.67 17.45 16.83
CA ASP A 70 -20.35 16.22 17.57
C ASP A 70 -18.93 15.75 17.17
N PRO A 71 -18.03 15.49 18.14
CA PRO A 71 -16.70 14.98 17.85
C PRO A 71 -16.72 13.56 17.25
N GLU A 72 -17.79 12.79 17.43
CA GLU A 72 -17.90 11.44 16.87
C GLU A 72 -18.39 11.48 15.42
N PRO A 73 -17.73 10.77 14.48
CA PRO A 73 -18.20 10.66 13.10
C PRO A 73 -19.62 10.09 13.02
N PHE A 74 -20.54 10.89 12.46
CA PHE A 74 -21.94 10.50 12.28
C PHE A 74 -22.38 10.68 10.82
N MET A 75 -23.05 9.66 10.30
CA MET A 75 -23.66 9.68 8.96
C MET A 75 -25.07 9.09 9.04
N PHE A 76 -26.02 9.80 8.46
CA PHE A 76 -27.38 9.31 8.25
C PHE A 76 -27.67 9.24 6.76
N GLN A 77 -28.21 8.12 6.30
CA GLN A 77 -28.50 7.88 4.89
C GLN A 77 -29.88 7.24 4.70
N ARG A 78 -30.69 7.86 3.83
CA ARG A 78 -31.92 7.33 3.22
C ARG A 78 -31.84 7.51 1.69
N ASP A 79 -32.77 6.91 0.96
CA ASP A 79 -32.74 6.78 -0.51
C ASP A 79 -32.44 8.08 -1.28
N HIS A 80 -32.90 9.23 -0.77
CA HIS A 80 -32.71 10.54 -1.39
C HIS A 80 -32.05 11.58 -0.48
N PHE A 81 -31.57 11.19 0.71
CA PHE A 81 -31.01 12.12 1.68
C PHE A 81 -29.79 11.52 2.38
N VAL A 82 -28.68 12.26 2.39
CA VAL A 82 -27.46 11.88 3.10
C VAL A 82 -26.99 13.07 3.93
N TYR A 83 -26.99 12.90 5.26
CA TYR A 83 -26.36 13.83 6.17
C TYR A 83 -25.04 13.27 6.68
N LYS A 84 -24.03 14.13 6.79
CA LYS A 84 -22.72 13.83 7.35
C LYS A 84 -22.34 14.98 8.26
N ASN A 85 -21.99 14.69 9.51
CA ASN A 85 -21.51 15.73 10.40
C ASN A 85 -20.07 16.16 10.08
N SER A 86 -19.60 17.21 10.77
CA SER A 86 -18.27 17.77 10.55
C SER A 86 -17.15 16.76 10.84
N ALA A 87 -17.29 15.97 11.92
CA ALA A 87 -16.32 14.92 12.27
C ALA A 87 -16.17 13.86 11.17
N PHE A 88 -17.28 13.37 10.62
CA PHE A 88 -17.26 12.41 9.51
C PHE A 88 -16.59 12.99 8.27
N ILE A 89 -16.91 14.24 7.90
CA ILE A 89 -16.29 14.91 6.74
C ILE A 89 -14.77 15.03 6.92
N LYS A 90 -14.33 15.43 8.13
CA LYS A 90 -12.92 15.57 8.46
C LYS A 90 -12.19 14.22 8.39
N GLU A 91 -12.74 13.18 9.00
CA GLU A 91 -12.16 11.83 8.97
C GLU A 91 -12.01 11.31 7.53
N GLN A 92 -13.04 11.45 6.70
CA GLN A 92 -12.97 11.03 5.29
C GLN A 92 -11.90 11.79 4.50
N GLN A 93 -11.67 13.07 4.83
CA GLN A 93 -10.60 13.85 4.22
C GLN A 93 -9.22 13.37 4.68
N GLU A 94 -9.04 13.08 5.96
CA GLU A 94 -7.80 12.52 6.51
C GLU A 94 -7.49 11.15 5.90
N ILE A 95 -8.48 10.25 5.82
CA ILE A 95 -8.36 8.96 5.14
C ILE A 95 -7.94 9.15 3.68
N ARG A 96 -8.56 10.10 2.96
CA ARG A 96 -8.22 10.38 1.57
C ARG A 96 -6.77 10.85 1.42
N VAL A 97 -6.31 11.73 2.30
CA VAL A 97 -4.92 12.21 2.34
C VAL A 97 -3.96 11.05 2.64
N ALA A 98 -4.24 10.28 3.68
CA ALA A 98 -3.43 9.12 4.08
C ALA A 98 -3.33 8.07 2.95
N MET A 99 -4.43 7.77 2.27
CA MET A 99 -4.42 6.86 1.12
C MET A 99 -3.60 7.41 -0.06
N ALA A 100 -3.64 8.72 -0.30
CA ALA A 100 -2.82 9.34 -1.36
C ALA A 100 -1.33 9.25 -1.03
N GLU A 101 -0.95 9.50 0.22
CA GLU A 101 0.42 9.34 0.70
C GLU A 101 0.89 7.89 0.64
N TYR A 102 0.09 6.94 1.11
CA TYR A 102 0.35 5.51 0.98
C TYR A 102 0.56 5.08 -0.48
N ARG A 103 -0.28 5.57 -1.41
CA ARG A 103 -0.12 5.31 -2.85
C ARG A 103 1.17 5.91 -3.41
N LYS A 104 1.59 7.07 -2.92
CA LYS A 104 2.86 7.70 -3.31
C LYS A 104 4.06 6.88 -2.81
N LEU A 105 4.05 6.49 -1.54
CA LEU A 105 5.10 5.69 -0.92
C LEU A 105 5.21 4.29 -1.56
N SER A 106 4.10 3.60 -1.75
CA SER A 106 4.08 2.25 -2.38
C SER A 106 4.60 2.27 -3.82
N ARG A 107 4.24 3.28 -4.62
CA ARG A 107 4.81 3.46 -5.98
C ARG A 107 6.31 3.68 -5.93
N ASN A 108 6.80 4.50 -4.99
CA ASN A 108 8.23 4.75 -4.82
C ASN A 108 8.96 3.48 -4.38
N LEU A 109 8.42 2.72 -3.43
CA LEU A 109 8.99 1.46 -2.97
C LEU A 109 9.07 0.43 -4.11
N LYS A 110 7.98 0.24 -4.85
CA LYS A 110 7.95 -0.66 -6.02
C LYS A 110 8.96 -0.25 -7.09
N ARG A 111 9.16 1.05 -7.30
CA ARG A 111 10.22 1.55 -8.20
C ARG A 111 11.62 1.25 -7.65
N ARG A 112 11.87 1.50 -6.35
CA ARG A 112 13.16 1.19 -5.72
C ARG A 112 13.49 -0.29 -5.85
N LEU A 113 12.60 -1.18 -5.42
CA LEU A 113 12.80 -2.63 -5.54
C LEU A 113 13.08 -3.09 -6.98
N ARG A 114 12.43 -2.49 -7.97
CA ARG A 114 12.65 -2.83 -9.39
C ARG A 114 13.95 -2.32 -9.97
N LEU A 115 14.51 -1.23 -9.42
CA LEU A 115 15.66 -0.53 -9.98
C LEU A 115 16.94 -0.72 -9.17
N THR A 116 16.86 -1.13 -7.90
CA THR A 116 18.03 -1.45 -7.07
C THR A 116 18.97 -2.43 -7.77
N PRO A 117 18.50 -3.57 -8.33
CA PRO A 117 19.40 -4.50 -9.03
C PRO A 117 20.08 -3.87 -10.25
N LEU A 118 19.43 -2.93 -10.93
CA LEU A 118 20.03 -2.21 -12.07
C LEU A 118 21.12 -1.24 -11.61
N CYS A 119 20.93 -0.60 -10.46
CA CYS A 119 21.92 0.31 -9.89
C CYS A 119 23.14 -0.46 -9.38
N GLU A 120 22.91 -1.59 -8.69
CA GLU A 120 23.97 -2.49 -8.23
C GLU A 120 24.76 -3.05 -9.42
N LEU A 121 24.07 -3.52 -10.47
CA LEU A 121 24.73 -4.00 -11.69
C LEU A 121 25.58 -2.90 -12.35
N ALA A 122 25.08 -1.67 -12.42
CA ALA A 122 25.81 -0.54 -12.98
C ALA A 122 27.02 -0.14 -12.13
N LEU A 123 26.88 -0.22 -10.80
CA LEU A 123 27.95 0.10 -9.87
C LEU A 123 29.04 -0.96 -9.84
N ASN A 124 28.66 -2.25 -9.91
CA ASN A 124 29.61 -3.35 -10.03
C ASN A 124 30.45 -3.19 -11.29
N LYS A 125 29.81 -2.93 -12.44
CA LYS A 125 30.52 -2.64 -13.69
C LYS A 125 31.50 -1.46 -13.55
N TYR A 126 31.09 -0.38 -12.89
CA TYR A 126 31.95 0.77 -12.65
C TYR A 126 33.18 0.40 -11.79
N ASN A 127 32.97 -0.32 -10.68
CA ASN A 127 34.05 -0.76 -9.79
C ASN A 127 35.03 -1.71 -10.52
N ASP A 128 34.52 -2.61 -11.36
CA ASP A 128 35.34 -3.53 -12.16
C ASP A 128 36.20 -2.77 -13.19
N GLU A 129 35.70 -1.66 -13.75
CA GLU A 129 36.40 -0.82 -14.73
C GLU A 129 37.39 0.17 -14.10
N HIS A 130 37.25 0.48 -12.81
CA HIS A 130 38.07 1.46 -12.09
C HIS A 130 38.77 0.79 -10.91
N GLU A 131 39.96 0.23 -11.15
CA GLU A 131 40.79 -0.42 -10.13
C GLU A 131 40.91 0.44 -8.86
N GLY A 132 40.67 -0.19 -7.70
CA GLY A 132 40.69 0.48 -6.39
C GLY A 132 39.37 1.14 -5.98
N SER A 133 38.37 1.23 -6.87
CA SER A 133 37.04 1.73 -6.50
C SER A 133 36.20 0.64 -5.84
N ASN A 134 35.61 0.93 -4.68
CA ASN A 134 34.75 -0.01 -3.95
C ASN A 134 33.49 0.69 -3.44
N PHE A 135 32.63 1.09 -4.37
CA PHE A 135 31.38 1.76 -4.04
C PHE A 135 30.26 0.76 -3.75
N ALA A 136 29.46 1.06 -2.72
CA ALA A 136 28.23 0.37 -2.36
C ALA A 136 27.02 1.28 -2.60
N PHE A 137 25.97 0.73 -3.23
CA PHE A 137 24.73 1.44 -3.51
C PHE A 137 24.05 1.91 -2.21
N LEU A 138 23.51 3.12 -2.21
CA LEU A 138 22.82 3.72 -1.07
C LEU A 138 21.35 4.02 -1.37
N ASN A 139 21.09 4.86 -2.37
CA ASN A 139 19.73 5.33 -2.66
C ASN A 139 19.56 5.77 -4.11
N ILE A 140 18.33 5.67 -4.64
CA ILE A 140 17.98 6.22 -5.94
C ILE A 140 17.53 7.68 -5.75
N VAL A 141 18.15 8.60 -6.47
CA VAL A 141 17.82 10.04 -6.43
C VAL A 141 16.77 10.38 -7.47
N LYS A 142 16.99 9.96 -8.72
CA LYS A 142 16.14 10.31 -9.85
C LYS A 142 16.13 9.20 -10.87
N THR A 143 14.99 9.01 -11.54
CA THR A 143 14.86 8.05 -12.63
C THR A 143 14.08 8.67 -13.77
N ALA A 144 14.51 8.39 -15.00
CA ALA A 144 13.76 8.65 -16.21
C ALA A 144 13.73 7.36 -17.04
N TRP A 145 12.56 7.08 -17.62
CA TRP A 145 12.35 5.93 -18.49
C TRP A 145 12.04 6.41 -19.90
N ARG A 146 12.56 5.71 -20.90
CA ARG A 146 12.19 5.89 -22.30
C ARG A 146 11.58 4.60 -22.86
N PRO A 147 10.67 4.72 -23.84
CA PRO A 147 10.20 3.58 -24.64
C PRO A 147 11.38 2.74 -25.13
N GLY A 148 11.20 1.41 -25.18
CA GLY A 148 12.28 0.48 -25.51
C GLY A 148 13.10 -0.01 -24.30
N GLY A 149 12.63 0.22 -23.06
CA GLY A 149 13.27 -0.37 -21.88
C GLY A 149 14.55 0.33 -21.43
N ILE A 150 14.75 1.58 -21.85
CA ILE A 150 15.91 2.38 -21.49
C ILE A 150 15.64 3.16 -20.21
N TYR A 151 16.55 3.06 -19.25
CA TYR A 151 16.52 3.77 -17.97
C TYR A 151 17.73 4.69 -17.84
N TYR A 152 17.46 5.95 -17.47
CA TYR A 152 18.46 6.89 -16.97
C TYR A 152 18.26 7.01 -15.47
N ILE A 153 19.23 6.55 -14.69
CA ILE A 153 19.13 6.45 -13.24
C ILE A 153 20.22 7.30 -12.62
N THR A 154 19.85 8.23 -11.74
CA THR A 154 20.78 8.93 -10.86
C THR A 154 20.63 8.33 -9.47
N PHE A 155 21.73 7.87 -8.88
CA PHE A 155 21.73 7.23 -7.58
C PHE A 155 22.94 7.65 -6.75
N GLN A 156 22.84 7.48 -5.44
CA GLN A 156 23.89 7.70 -4.46
C GLN A 156 24.57 6.38 -4.16
N ALA A 157 25.88 6.43 -4.02
CA ALA A 157 26.70 5.34 -3.51
C ALA A 157 27.69 5.90 -2.49
N ARG A 158 28.26 5.01 -1.68
CA ARG A 158 29.28 5.34 -0.68
C ARG A 158 30.45 4.37 -0.82
N GLU A 159 31.65 4.83 -0.53
CA GLU A 159 32.82 3.95 -0.49
C GLU A 159 32.74 3.00 0.72
N ARG A 160 33.14 1.75 0.52
CA ARG A 160 32.98 0.68 1.51
C ARG A 160 34.03 0.72 2.63
N GLU A 161 35.21 1.24 2.35
CA GLU A 161 36.38 1.10 3.23
C GLU A 161 36.28 1.92 4.53
N ASP A 162 35.50 3.02 4.54
CA ASP A 162 35.24 3.82 5.74
C ASP A 162 33.77 4.29 5.83
N PRO A 163 32.84 3.44 6.29
CA PRO A 163 31.41 3.74 6.24
C PRO A 163 30.95 4.90 7.13
N SER A 164 31.74 5.31 8.13
CA SER A 164 31.43 6.47 9.00
C SER A 164 31.90 7.81 8.43
N ASN A 165 32.86 7.82 7.51
CA ASN A 165 33.47 9.05 6.99
C ASN A 165 33.42 9.17 5.46
N SER A 166 32.95 8.14 4.75
CA SER A 166 32.92 8.19 3.29
C SER A 166 31.87 9.19 2.78
N SER A 167 32.32 10.07 1.87
CA SER A 167 31.43 11.00 1.20
C SER A 167 30.43 10.25 0.32
N VAL A 168 29.19 10.73 0.29
CA VAL A 168 28.19 10.22 -0.63
C VAL A 168 28.49 10.72 -2.04
N THR A 169 28.77 9.79 -2.95
CA THR A 169 29.03 10.06 -4.36
C THR A 169 27.76 9.85 -5.17
N ILE A 170 27.49 10.75 -6.10
CA ILE A 170 26.34 10.63 -7.00
C ILE A 170 26.81 10.02 -8.32
N PHE A 171 26.11 8.97 -8.75
CA PHE A 171 26.33 8.29 -10.02
C PHE A 171 25.16 8.56 -10.97
N GLN A 172 25.45 8.55 -12.26
CA GLN A 172 24.46 8.52 -13.33
C GLN A 172 24.71 7.29 -14.20
N ALA A 173 23.71 6.43 -14.31
CA ALA A 173 23.75 5.22 -15.12
C ALA A 173 22.71 5.24 -16.22
N HIS A 174 23.11 4.65 -17.35
CA HIS A 174 22.27 4.37 -18.50
C HIS A 174 22.14 2.86 -18.65
N VAL A 175 20.94 2.33 -18.42
CA VAL A 175 20.70 0.88 -18.36
C VAL A 175 19.60 0.50 -19.35
N HIS A 176 19.87 -0.50 -20.18
CA HIS A 176 18.88 -1.10 -21.06
C HIS A 176 18.35 -2.38 -20.44
N LYS A 177 17.04 -2.44 -20.24
CA LYS A 177 16.32 -3.59 -19.73
C LYS A 177 15.40 -4.12 -20.83
N THR A 178 15.76 -5.27 -21.36
CA THR A 178 14.93 -6.01 -22.32
C THR A 178 13.61 -6.43 -21.64
N PRO A 179 12.46 -6.37 -22.34
CA PRO A 179 11.20 -6.88 -21.79
C PRO A 179 11.31 -8.36 -21.38
N GLY A 180 10.65 -8.74 -20.29
CA GLY A 180 10.69 -10.11 -19.72
C GLY A 180 11.91 -10.35 -18.83
N ASP A 181 12.37 -11.60 -18.79
CA ASP A 181 13.57 -12.06 -18.06
C ASP A 181 14.85 -11.96 -18.90
N GLY A 182 14.84 -11.13 -19.95
CA GLY A 182 16.01 -10.90 -20.79
C GLY A 182 17.18 -10.28 -20.01
N PRO A 183 18.42 -10.47 -20.49
CA PRO A 183 19.59 -9.92 -19.83
C PRO A 183 19.51 -8.40 -19.74
N GLN A 184 19.91 -7.87 -18.60
CA GLN A 184 20.03 -6.44 -18.34
C GLN A 184 21.41 -5.99 -18.80
N LYS A 185 21.49 -4.87 -19.54
CA LYS A 185 22.75 -4.35 -20.07
C LYS A 185 22.99 -2.94 -19.56
N VAL A 186 24.11 -2.74 -18.86
CA VAL A 186 24.58 -1.40 -18.47
C VAL A 186 25.31 -0.80 -19.67
N ILE A 187 24.77 0.30 -20.20
CA ILE A 187 25.35 1.02 -21.33
C ILE A 187 26.52 1.88 -20.83
N SER A 188 26.28 2.73 -19.83
CA SER A 188 27.31 3.53 -19.15
C SER A 188 26.94 3.76 -17.69
N CYS A 189 27.94 4.04 -16.86
CA CYS A 189 27.81 4.39 -15.47
C CYS A 189 28.97 5.31 -15.12
N ASP A 190 28.69 6.53 -14.69
CA ASP A 190 29.70 7.55 -14.47
C ASP A 190 29.39 8.34 -13.19
N ILE A 191 30.42 8.86 -12.52
CA ILE A 191 30.22 9.81 -11.43
C ILE A 191 29.65 11.10 -12.01
N LYS A 192 28.60 11.61 -11.38
CA LYS A 192 27.96 12.86 -11.77
C LYS A 192 28.72 14.03 -11.15
N ALA A 193 29.41 14.80 -12.00
CA ALA A 193 30.04 16.07 -11.65
C ALA A 193 29.00 17.15 -11.27
#